data_AF-A0A350UEX7-F1
#
_entry.id   AF-A0A350UEX7-F1
#
_cell.length_a   1.000
_cell.length_b   1.000
_cell.length_c   1.000
_cell.angle_alpha   90.00
_cell.angle_beta   90.00
_cell.angle_gamma   90.00
#
_symmetry.space_group_name_H-M   'P 1'
#
loop_
_entity.id
_entity.type
_entity.pdbx_description
1 polymer ?
#
loop_
_entity_poly.entity_id
_entity_poly.type
_entity_poly.pdbx_seq_one_letter_code
_entity_poly.pdbx_strand_id
1 'polypeptide(L)' 'MPSETLTITDNRTGKQYEVPIEHGTIRAIDLRKIRTDEEDFGLMTY' A
#
# COMPACT_ATOMS: atom_id res chain seq x y z
N MET A 1 11.04 -16.17 9.18
CA MET A 1 10.48 -15.29 10.22
C MET A 1 9.38 -14.47 9.57
N PRO A 2 8.32 -14.08 10.29
CA PRO A 2 7.33 -13.15 9.73
C PRO A 2 8.04 -11.86 9.28
N SER A 3 7.70 -11.32 8.12
CA SER A 3 8.14 -9.99 7.72
C SER A 3 7.28 -8.93 8.42
N GLU A 4 7.90 -7.85 8.89
CA GLU A 4 7.22 -6.68 9.48
C GLU A 4 6.58 -5.84 8.35
N THR A 5 5.63 -6.45 7.66
CA THR A 5 4.99 -5.89 6.46
C THR A 5 3.50 -6.22 6.47
N LEU A 6 2.69 -5.30 5.93
CA LEU A 6 1.30 -5.57 5.58
C LEU A 6 1.22 -5.86 4.08
N THR A 7 0.62 -7.01 3.73
CA THR A 7 0.29 -7.34 2.33
C THR A 7 -1.09 -6.76 2.01
N ILE A 8 -1.17 -5.99 0.92
CA ILE A 8 -2.39 -5.36 0.44
C ILE A 8 -2.69 -5.88 -0.96
N THR A 9 -3.89 -6.43 -1.16
CA THR A 9 -4.41 -6.77 -2.49
C THR A 9 -5.37 -5.67 -2.94
N ASP A 10 -5.03 -4.95 -4.00
CA ASP A 10 -5.93 -4.00 -4.62
C ASP A 10 -6.86 -4.72 -5.61
N ASN A 11 -8.09 -5.00 -5.19
CA ASN A 11 -9.07 -5.70 -6.02
C ASN A 11 -9.53 -4.91 -7.25
N ARG A 12 -9.26 -3.60 -7.33
CA ARG A 12 -9.56 -2.80 -8.53
C ARG A 12 -8.64 -3.16 -9.69
N THR A 13 -7.40 -3.54 -9.37
CA THR A 13 -6.34 -3.82 -10.36
C THR A 13 -5.82 -5.24 -10.32
N GLY A 14 -6.13 -6.01 -9.27
CA GLY A 14 -5.58 -7.34 -9.00
C GLY A 14 -4.12 -7.33 -8.51
N LYS A 15 -3.52 -6.15 -8.32
CA LYS A 15 -2.11 -6.03 -7.91
C LYS A 15 -1.96 -6.26 -6.40
N GLN A 16 -0.86 -6.91 -6.03
CA GLN A 16 -0.44 -7.07 -4.64
C GLN A 16 0.72 -6.14 -4.31
N TYR A 17 0.70 -5.60 -3.10
CA TYR A 17 1.69 -4.68 -2.57
C TYR A 17 2.11 -5.13 -1.18
N GLU A 18 3.39 -4.99 -0.88
CA GLU A 18 3.90 -5.12 0.50
C GLU A 18 4.28 -3.73 0.99
N VAL A 19 3.73 -3.33 2.13
CA VAL A 19 4.08 -2.07 2.79
C VAL A 19 4.74 -2.35 4.14
N PRO A 20 5.84 -1.66 4.49
CA PRO A 20 6.51 -1.88 5.76
C PRO A 20 5.66 -1.40 6.93
N ILE A 21 5.73 -2.14 8.04
CA ILE A 21 5.19 -1.70 9.33
C ILE A 21 6.37 -1.17 10.14
N GLU A 22 6.29 0.11 10.52
CA GLU A 22 7.29 0.80 11.33
C GLU A 22 6.61 1.42 12.55
N HIS A 23 7.13 1.14 13.75
CA HIS A 23 6.56 1.65 15.01
C HIS A 23 5.08 1.28 15.21
N GLY A 24 4.65 0.12 14.71
CA GLY A 24 3.25 -0.30 14.73
C GLY A 24 2.33 0.49 13.79
N THR A 25 2.90 1.21 12.82
CA THR A 25 2.18 2.06 11.87
C THR A 25 2.67 1.82 10.45
N ILE A 26 1.85 2.19 9.46
CA ILE A 26 2.27 2.26 8.05
C ILE A 26 2.39 3.73 7.64
N ARG A 27 3.36 4.07 6.79
CA ARG A 27 3.49 5.44 6.30
C ARG A 27 2.37 5.71 5.29
N ALA A 28 1.58 6.77 5.50
CA ALA A 28 0.50 7.14 4.58
C ALA A 28 0.99 7.35 3.13
N ILE A 29 2.23 7.81 2.94
CA ILE A 29 2.81 8.01 1.62
C ILE A 29 3.00 6.70 0.83
N ASP A 30 3.16 5.56 1.52
CA ASP A 30 3.32 4.27 0.86
C ASP A 30 2.01 3.80 0.20
N LEU A 31 0.86 4.21 0.71
CA LEU A 31 -0.43 3.90 0.10
C LEU A 31 -0.64 4.62 -1.23
N ARG A 32 0.06 5.73 -1.49
CA ARG A 32 0.06 6.39 -2.81
C ARG A 32 0.75 5.59 -3.91
N LYS A 33 1.46 4.50 -3.58
CA LYS A 33 2.00 3.55 -4.56
C LYS A 33 0.90 2.65 -5.14
N ILE A 34 -0.25 2.55 -4.46
CA ILE A 34 -1.40 1.77 -4.89
C ILE A 34 -2.25 2.64 -5.81
N ARG A 35 -2.18 2.34 -7.11
CA ARG A 35 -2.74 3.17 -8.20
C ARG A 35 -3.48 2.31 -9.21
N THR A 36 -4.56 2.84 -9.78
CA THR A 36 -5.26 2.19 -10.90
C THR A 36 -4.51 2.31 -12.22
N ASP A 37 -3.79 3.41 -12.41
CA ASP A 37 -3.06 3.78 -13.63
C ASP A 37 -1.91 4.77 -13.31
N GLU A 38 -1.20 5.25 -14.33
CA GLU A 38 -0.03 6.13 -14.15
C GLU A 38 -0.39 7.56 -13.77
N GLU A 39 -1.61 8.01 -14.10
CA GLU A 39 -2.11 9.36 -13.83
C GLU A 39 -2.77 9.46 -12.44
N ASP A 40 -3.12 8.32 -11.84
CA ASP A 40 -3.64 8.22 -10.48
C ASP A 40 -2.61 8.70 -9.43
N PHE A 41 -3.06 9.59 -8.55
CA PHE A 41 -2.29 10.08 -7.42
C PHE A 41 -2.04 8.99 -6.35
N GLY A 42 -2.84 7.92 -6.40
CA GLY A 42 -2.81 6.77 -5.52
C GLY A 42 -3.78 6.90 -4.35
N LEU A 43 -3.91 5.82 -3.57
CA LEU A 43 -4.85 5.79 -2.46
C LEU A 43 -4.51 6.82 -1.38
N MET A 44 -5.54 7.53 -0.95
CA MET A 44 -5.51 8.51 0.13
C MET A 44 -6.18 7.91 1.38
N THR A 45 -5.67 8.29 2.55
CA THR A 45 -6.17 7.84 3.85
C THR A 45 -6.95 8.96 4.55
N TYR A 46 -8.02 8.59 5.25
CA TYR A 46 -8.73 9.46 6.20
C TYR A 46 -8.15 9.33 7.60
#